data_AF-W3AK14-F1
#
_entry.id   AF-W3AK14-F1
#
_cell.length_a   1.000
_cell.length_b   1.000
_cell.length_c   1.000
_cell.angle_alpha   90.00
_cell.angle_beta   90.00
_cell.angle_gamma   90.00
#
_symmetry.space_group_name_H-M   'P 1'
#
loop_
_entity.id
_entity.type
_entity.pdbx_description
1 polymer ?
#
loop_
_entity_poly.entity_id
_entity_poly.type
_entity_poly.pdbx_seq_one_letter_code
_entity_poly.pdbx_strand_id
1 'polypeptide(L)'
;MSQGDDYKAIEWQDDLENDQVATVHLLAICPGYQGRSLGIRILEEAEEIAGRNGKKALRLDALKTNIPARRMYEKAGFSYKGEQRLYAENTGMTDFLFYERSIFTDVQTGPTGSGRDTELMKEYIDKRVHKLYWDEDLNCARTTLICLSELFKVPLEEQVLSSAIGLHGAGKYGAQCGLVEGSLMFIGILYQSMEKTENDIVEACYDFAKQFEEEFGSLRCCRLRPTGFSKNDPPHMCEQLTGKAVLFSYEYINGSL
;
A
#
# COMPACT_ATOMS: atom_id res chain seq x y z
N MET A 1 5.93 -27.10 5.02
CA MET A 1 5.07 -26.32 5.93
C MET A 1 3.65 -26.70 5.58
N SER A 2 2.98 -27.48 6.43
CA SER A 2 1.59 -27.88 6.26
C SER A 2 0.76 -27.27 7.38
N GLN A 3 -0.48 -26.88 7.09
CA GLN A 3 -1.41 -26.42 8.12
C GLN A 3 -1.67 -27.55 9.13
N GLY A 4 -1.88 -27.19 10.40
CA GLY A 4 -2.30 -28.15 11.42
C GLY A 4 -3.74 -28.64 11.17
N ASP A 5 -4.12 -29.78 11.73
CA ASP A 5 -5.47 -30.35 11.54
C ASP A 5 -6.59 -29.39 11.97
N ASP A 6 -6.33 -28.52 12.94
CA ASP A 6 -7.26 -27.51 13.45
C ASP A 6 -7.73 -26.54 12.35
N TYR A 7 -6.90 -26.28 11.33
CA TYR A 7 -7.24 -25.37 10.24
C TYR A 7 -8.26 -25.94 9.24
N LYS A 8 -8.51 -27.26 9.27
CA LYS A 8 -9.41 -27.93 8.32
C LYS A 8 -10.89 -27.59 8.52
N ALA A 9 -11.28 -27.20 9.74
CA ALA A 9 -12.67 -26.89 10.06
C ALA A 9 -13.02 -25.40 9.89
N ILE A 10 -12.12 -24.58 9.34
CA ILE A 10 -12.38 -23.18 9.00
C ILE A 10 -12.77 -23.07 7.52
N GLU A 11 -13.84 -22.33 7.25
CA GLU A 11 -14.21 -21.94 5.89
C GLU A 11 -13.34 -20.76 5.44
N TRP A 12 -12.35 -21.06 4.61
CA TRP A 12 -11.43 -20.07 4.05
C TRP A 12 -12.04 -19.32 2.87
N GLN A 13 -11.46 -18.17 2.51
CA GLN A 13 -11.97 -17.38 1.39
C GLN A 13 -11.91 -18.13 0.07
N ASP A 14 -10.75 -18.75 -0.17
CA ASP A 14 -10.43 -19.50 -1.36
C ASP A 14 -10.09 -20.93 -0.95
N ASP A 15 -10.53 -21.90 -1.75
CA ASP A 15 -10.17 -23.31 -1.59
C ASP A 15 -8.74 -23.53 -2.10
N LEU A 16 -7.77 -23.24 -1.22
CA LEU A 16 -6.34 -23.31 -1.52
C LEU A 16 -5.73 -24.59 -0.95
N GLU A 17 -4.89 -25.24 -1.77
CA GLU A 17 -4.10 -26.37 -1.32
C GLU A 17 -3.08 -25.97 -0.23
N ASN A 18 -2.72 -26.90 0.63
CA ASN A 18 -1.84 -26.62 1.78
C ASN A 18 -0.48 -26.03 1.38
N ASP A 19 0.07 -26.41 0.22
CA ASP A 19 1.33 -25.90 -0.29
C ASP A 19 1.19 -24.52 -0.95
N GLN A 20 -0.03 -24.04 -1.20
CA GLN A 20 -0.32 -22.70 -1.69
C GLN A 20 -0.47 -21.68 -0.55
N VAL A 21 -0.38 -22.12 0.70
CA VAL A 21 -0.61 -21.26 1.88
C VAL A 21 0.62 -21.24 2.77
N ALA A 22 0.92 -20.08 3.35
CA ALA A 22 1.86 -19.94 4.46
C ALA A 22 1.11 -19.71 5.77
N THR A 23 1.64 -20.21 6.88
CA THR A 23 1.06 -20.03 8.21
C THR A 23 2.07 -19.37 9.14
N VAL A 24 1.67 -18.28 9.80
CA VAL A 24 2.48 -17.65 10.86
C VAL A 24 2.21 -18.38 12.18
N HIS A 25 3.13 -19.24 12.59
CA HIS A 25 2.97 -20.04 13.81
C HIS A 25 3.17 -19.23 15.11
N LEU A 26 4.07 -18.23 15.09
CA LEU A 26 4.35 -17.41 16.25
C LEU A 26 4.80 -16.02 15.80
N LEU A 27 4.15 -15.01 16.36
CA LEU A 27 4.56 -13.62 16.24
C LEU A 27 4.68 -13.02 17.64
N ALA A 28 5.87 -12.55 17.98
CA ALA A 28 6.14 -11.93 19.26
C ALA A 28 7.05 -10.69 19.08
N ILE A 29 6.73 -9.63 19.81
CA ILE A 29 7.55 -8.42 19.90
C ILE A 29 7.95 -8.25 21.36
N CYS A 30 9.25 -8.03 21.59
CA CYS A 30 9.79 -7.73 22.92
C CYS A 30 9.01 -6.54 23.54
N PRO A 31 8.56 -6.62 24.82
CA PRO A 31 7.71 -5.59 25.43
C PRO A 31 8.22 -4.15 25.29
N GLY A 32 9.54 -3.92 25.42
CA GLY A 32 10.16 -2.59 25.28
C GLY A 32 10.09 -1.99 23.86
N TYR A 33 9.70 -2.78 22.87
CA TYR A 33 9.63 -2.42 21.45
C TYR A 33 8.20 -2.48 20.89
N GLN A 34 7.20 -2.79 21.72
CA GLN A 34 5.79 -2.78 21.31
C GLN A 34 5.29 -1.34 21.06
N GLY A 35 4.18 -1.21 20.33
CA GLY A 35 3.58 0.09 20.01
C GLY A 35 4.30 0.88 18.91
N ARG A 36 5.31 0.31 18.25
CA ARG A 36 6.10 0.94 17.17
C ARG A 36 5.82 0.36 15.78
N SER A 37 4.62 -0.20 15.57
CA SER A 37 4.21 -0.86 14.33
C SER A 37 5.09 -2.02 13.82
N LEU A 38 6.02 -2.52 14.64
CA LEU A 38 6.94 -3.61 14.23
C LEU A 38 6.20 -4.91 13.90
N GLY A 39 5.13 -5.24 14.62
CA GLY A 39 4.36 -6.45 14.33
C GLY A 39 3.68 -6.41 12.95
N ILE A 40 3.25 -5.23 12.50
CA ILE A 40 2.69 -5.04 11.15
C ILE A 40 3.80 -5.23 10.11
N ARG A 41 4.96 -4.60 10.31
CA ARG A 41 6.11 -4.75 9.41
C ARG A 41 6.60 -6.19 9.27
N ILE A 42 6.55 -6.98 10.35
CA ILE A 42 6.90 -8.41 10.30
C ILE A 42 5.86 -9.18 9.48
N LEU A 43 4.58 -8.87 9.61
CA LEU A 43 3.53 -9.53 8.83
C LEU A 43 3.62 -9.19 7.35
N GLU A 44 3.96 -7.94 7.01
CA GLU A 44 4.22 -7.50 5.63
C GLU A 44 5.41 -8.25 5.04
N GLU A 45 6.54 -8.38 5.76
CA GLU A 45 7.69 -9.18 5.28
C GLU A 45 7.34 -10.67 5.17
N ALA A 46 6.54 -11.22 6.09
CA ALA A 46 6.10 -12.60 6.02
C ALA A 46 5.23 -12.86 4.78
N GLU A 47 4.36 -11.91 4.43
CA GLU A 47 3.57 -11.94 3.21
C GLU A 47 4.45 -11.89 1.96
N GLU A 48 5.47 -11.02 1.94
CA GLU A 48 6.42 -10.96 0.82
C GLU A 48 7.21 -12.26 0.66
N ILE A 49 7.75 -12.80 1.76
CA ILE A 49 8.46 -14.08 1.73
C ILE A 49 7.53 -15.18 1.24
N ALA A 50 6.28 -15.21 1.69
CA ALA A 50 5.29 -16.16 1.22
C ALA A 50 5.00 -15.98 -0.28
N GLY A 51 4.81 -14.75 -0.76
CA GLY A 51 4.61 -14.45 -2.18
C GLY A 51 5.79 -14.85 -3.06
N ARG A 52 7.04 -14.55 -2.65
CA ARG A 52 8.27 -14.98 -3.34
C ARG A 52 8.39 -16.51 -3.41
N ASN A 53 7.77 -17.22 -2.47
CA ASN A 53 7.70 -18.69 -2.44
C ASN A 53 6.43 -19.25 -3.12
N GLY A 54 5.74 -18.45 -3.94
CA GLY A 54 4.58 -18.88 -4.73
C GLY A 54 3.31 -19.15 -3.90
N LYS A 55 3.23 -18.61 -2.67
CA LYS A 55 2.04 -18.75 -1.83
C LYS A 55 0.99 -17.71 -2.24
N LYS A 56 -0.27 -18.11 -2.11
CA LYS A 56 -1.46 -17.34 -2.47
C LYS A 56 -2.19 -16.76 -1.26
N ALA A 57 -1.88 -17.22 -0.06
CA ALA A 57 -2.45 -16.69 1.17
C ALA A 57 -1.51 -16.84 2.36
N LEU A 58 -1.64 -15.94 3.32
CA LEU A 58 -1.05 -16.01 4.64
C LEU A 58 -2.18 -16.24 5.67
N ARG A 59 -2.03 -17.25 6.53
CA ARG A 59 -3.00 -17.58 7.58
C ARG A 59 -2.35 -17.52 8.96
N LEU A 60 -3.15 -17.18 9.96
CA LEU A 60 -2.73 -17.20 11.36
C LEU A 60 -3.93 -17.39 12.28
N ASP A 61 -3.65 -17.74 13.52
CA ASP A 61 -4.63 -17.80 14.60
C ASP A 61 -4.16 -16.97 15.81
N ALA A 62 -5.13 -16.58 16.63
CA ALA A 62 -4.85 -15.98 17.93
C ALA A 62 -5.94 -16.25 18.95
N LEU A 63 -5.54 -16.26 20.22
CA LEU A 63 -6.48 -16.30 21.33
C LEU A 63 -7.52 -15.18 21.19
N LYS A 64 -8.79 -15.54 21.36
CA LYS A 64 -9.91 -14.59 21.35
C LYS A 64 -9.73 -13.43 22.32
N THR A 65 -9.05 -13.68 23.44
CA THR A 65 -8.74 -12.69 24.47
C THR A 65 -7.56 -11.76 24.13
N ASN A 66 -6.75 -12.09 23.11
CA ASN A 66 -5.61 -11.27 22.67
C ASN A 66 -6.06 -10.11 21.77
N ILE A 67 -6.83 -9.19 22.34
CA ILE A 67 -7.37 -8.01 21.66
C ILE A 67 -6.28 -7.19 20.94
N PRO A 68 -5.07 -6.95 21.51
CA PRO A 68 -4.02 -6.22 20.82
C PRO A 68 -3.58 -6.88 19.50
N ALA A 69 -3.36 -8.20 19.50
CA ALA A 69 -2.95 -8.92 18.30
C ALA A 69 -4.06 -8.91 17.24
N ARG A 70 -5.31 -9.12 17.64
CA ARG A 70 -6.47 -9.09 16.74
C ARG A 70 -6.58 -7.77 15.97
N ARG A 71 -6.51 -6.64 16.68
CA ARG A 71 -6.52 -5.30 16.07
C ARG A 71 -5.34 -5.07 15.13
N MET A 72 -4.18 -5.62 15.49
CA MET A 72 -2.99 -5.55 14.65
C MET A 72 -3.17 -6.33 13.35
N TYR A 73 -3.75 -7.53 13.39
CA TYR A 73 -4.02 -8.33 12.20
C TYR A 73 -5.03 -7.66 11.27
N GLU A 74 -6.13 -7.15 11.81
CA GLU A 74 -7.14 -6.40 11.05
C GLU A 74 -6.52 -5.14 10.41
N LYS A 75 -5.67 -4.41 11.15
CA LYS A 75 -4.93 -3.26 10.62
C LYS A 75 -3.92 -3.67 9.54
N ALA A 76 -3.34 -4.86 9.66
CA ALA A 76 -2.48 -5.48 8.67
C ALA A 76 -3.28 -6.20 7.55
N GLY A 77 -4.56 -5.88 7.34
CA GLY A 77 -5.33 -6.37 6.19
C GLY A 77 -5.80 -7.82 6.26
N PHE A 78 -5.67 -8.49 7.41
CA PHE A 78 -6.23 -9.82 7.59
C PHE A 78 -7.74 -9.77 7.80
N SER A 79 -8.44 -10.71 7.20
CA SER A 79 -9.87 -10.94 7.38
C SER A 79 -10.11 -12.09 8.35
N TYR A 80 -11.03 -11.89 9.29
CA TYR A 80 -11.51 -12.95 10.17
C TYR A 80 -12.25 -14.04 9.38
N LYS A 81 -11.97 -15.32 9.66
CA LYS A 81 -12.54 -16.48 8.95
C LYS A 81 -13.32 -17.45 9.84
N GLY A 82 -13.04 -17.49 11.14
CA GLY A 82 -13.79 -18.36 12.03
C GLY A 82 -13.21 -18.46 13.42
N GLU A 83 -13.93 -19.16 14.28
CA GLU A 83 -13.58 -19.40 15.67
C GLU A 83 -13.61 -20.90 15.94
N GLN A 84 -12.63 -21.40 16.68
CA GLN A 84 -12.66 -22.77 17.22
C GLN A 84 -12.24 -22.79 18.67
N ARG A 85 -12.78 -23.78 19.39
CA ARG A 85 -12.38 -24.07 20.75
C ARG A 85 -11.41 -25.23 20.77
N LEU A 86 -10.16 -24.94 21.08
CA LEU A 86 -9.04 -25.88 21.02
C LEU A 86 -8.37 -26.01 22.38
N TYR A 87 -7.69 -27.12 22.59
CA TYR A 87 -6.85 -27.33 23.76
C TYR A 87 -5.43 -26.84 23.48
N ALA A 88 -4.93 -25.92 24.29
CA ALA A 88 -3.54 -25.49 24.27
C ALA A 88 -2.88 -25.80 25.62
N GLU A 89 -1.68 -26.40 25.60
CA GLU A 89 -1.02 -26.90 26.83
C GLU A 89 -0.89 -25.84 27.94
N ASN A 90 -0.66 -24.58 27.57
CA ASN A 90 -0.41 -23.50 28.52
C ASN A 90 -1.68 -22.81 29.05
N THR A 91 -2.82 -22.95 28.36
CA THR A 91 -4.06 -22.21 28.67
C THR A 91 -5.29 -23.12 28.82
N GLY A 92 -5.15 -24.42 28.57
CA GLY A 92 -6.25 -25.38 28.54
C GLY A 92 -7.19 -25.15 27.35
N MET A 93 -8.47 -25.46 27.53
CA MET A 93 -9.50 -25.24 26.52
C MET A 93 -9.76 -23.74 26.34
N THR A 94 -9.47 -23.21 25.16
CA THR A 94 -9.60 -21.78 24.85
C THR A 94 -10.11 -21.57 23.43
N ASP A 95 -10.69 -20.39 23.19
CA ASP A 95 -11.21 -20.00 21.89
C ASP A 95 -10.09 -19.30 21.08
N PHE A 96 -9.86 -19.80 19.87
CA PHE A 96 -8.96 -19.22 18.87
C PHE A 96 -9.77 -18.63 17.73
N LEU A 97 -9.33 -17.47 17.26
CA LEU A 97 -9.86 -16.81 16.07
C LEU A 97 -8.86 -16.97 14.93
N PHE A 98 -9.36 -17.31 13.76
CA PHE A 98 -8.57 -17.59 12.57
C PHE A 98 -8.70 -16.43 11.58
N TYR A 99 -7.58 -16.10 10.96
CA TYR A 99 -7.44 -14.96 10.08
C TYR A 99 -6.72 -15.36 8.80
N GLU A 100 -7.09 -14.72 7.69
CA GLU A 100 -6.50 -14.93 6.36
C GLU A 100 -6.28 -13.60 5.65
N ARG A 101 -5.17 -13.51 4.94
CA ARG A 101 -4.86 -12.44 3.99
C ARG A 101 -4.42 -13.07 2.67
N SER A 102 -5.11 -12.74 1.58
CA SER A 102 -4.73 -13.17 0.24
C SER A 102 -3.45 -12.45 -0.20
N ILE A 103 -2.54 -13.20 -0.81
CA ILE A 103 -1.30 -12.69 -1.37
C ILE A 103 -1.54 -12.50 -2.86
N PHE A 104 -1.51 -11.25 -3.30
CA PHE A 104 -1.48 -10.93 -4.72
C PHE A 104 -0.03 -11.07 -5.20
N THR A 105 0.31 -12.24 -5.70
CA THR A 105 1.56 -12.41 -6.45
C THR A 105 1.38 -11.71 -7.79
N ASP A 106 2.27 -10.76 -8.10
CA ASP A 106 2.40 -10.25 -9.46
C ASP A 106 2.47 -11.45 -10.41
N VAL A 107 1.52 -11.53 -11.33
CA VAL A 107 1.66 -12.37 -12.52
C VAL A 107 3.01 -12.02 -13.11
N GLN A 108 3.85 -13.04 -13.34
CA GLN A 108 5.15 -12.89 -14.00
C GLN A 108 5.08 -11.80 -15.07
N THR A 109 5.84 -10.74 -14.87
CA THR A 109 6.00 -9.61 -15.80
C THR A 109 6.65 -10.12 -17.09
N GLY A 110 5.83 -10.65 -17.98
CA GLY A 110 6.06 -10.65 -19.42
C GLY A 110 5.38 -9.43 -20.04
N PRO A 111 5.89 -8.91 -21.17
CA PRO A 111 5.42 -7.65 -21.74
C PRO A 111 4.12 -7.85 -22.52
N THR A 112 2.98 -8.04 -21.84
CA THR A 112 1.62 -7.84 -22.40
C THR A 112 0.63 -7.73 -21.24
N GLY A 113 0.50 -6.54 -20.66
CA GLY A 113 -0.58 -6.24 -19.72
C GLY A 113 -1.92 -6.35 -20.43
N SER A 114 -2.78 -7.25 -19.98
CA SER A 114 -4.15 -7.34 -20.50
C SER A 114 -4.94 -6.15 -19.97
N GLY A 115 -5.91 -5.62 -20.72
CA GLY A 115 -6.72 -4.46 -20.27
C GLY A 115 -7.42 -4.66 -18.92
N ARG A 116 -7.53 -5.90 -18.44
CA ARG A 116 -8.10 -6.27 -17.14
C ARG A 116 -7.18 -5.95 -15.96
N ASP A 117 -5.86 -6.04 -16.14
CA ASP A 117 -4.88 -5.82 -15.06
C ASP A 117 -4.78 -4.32 -14.74
N THR A 118 -4.81 -3.47 -15.78
CA THR A 118 -4.88 -2.01 -15.64
C THR A 118 -6.17 -1.58 -14.95
N GLU A 119 -7.30 -2.23 -15.24
CA GLU A 119 -8.60 -1.88 -14.63
C GLU A 119 -8.65 -2.21 -13.13
N LEU A 120 -8.10 -3.37 -12.73
CA LEU A 120 -7.97 -3.74 -11.32
C LEU A 120 -7.02 -2.80 -10.56
N MET A 121 -5.89 -2.45 -11.17
CA MET A 121 -4.94 -1.51 -10.60
C MET A 121 -5.58 -0.13 -10.38
N LYS A 122 -6.32 0.34 -11.39
CA LYS A 122 -7.07 1.59 -11.29
C LYS A 122 -8.10 1.54 -10.15
N GLU A 123 -8.85 0.45 -10.00
CA GLU A 123 -9.82 0.31 -8.92
C GLU A 123 -9.16 0.33 -7.54
N TYR A 124 -8.01 -0.33 -7.38
CA TYR A 124 -7.22 -0.27 -6.16
C TYR A 124 -6.76 1.16 -5.84
N ILE A 125 -6.17 1.84 -6.82
CA ILE A 125 -5.68 3.22 -6.68
C ILE A 125 -6.83 4.15 -6.31
N ASP A 126 -7.97 4.08 -7.01
CA ASP A 126 -9.13 4.94 -6.74
C ASP A 126 -9.65 4.74 -5.31
N LYS A 127 -9.77 3.48 -4.84
CA LYS A 127 -10.17 3.17 -3.46
C LYS A 127 -9.16 3.71 -2.44
N ARG A 128 -7.87 3.57 -2.70
CA ARG A 128 -6.83 4.02 -1.76
C ARG A 128 -6.76 5.54 -1.68
N VAL A 129 -6.82 6.21 -2.83
CA VAL A 129 -6.89 7.67 -2.93
C VAL A 129 -8.12 8.18 -2.18
N HIS A 130 -9.30 7.58 -2.38
CA HIS A 130 -10.52 7.96 -1.67
C HIS A 130 -10.31 7.94 -0.16
N LYS A 131 -9.80 6.83 0.38
CA LYS A 131 -9.51 6.69 1.81
C LYS A 131 -8.53 7.76 2.32
N LEU A 132 -7.45 8.01 1.60
CA LEU A 132 -6.43 9.00 2.01
C LEU A 132 -6.99 10.43 2.04
N TYR A 133 -7.88 10.76 1.11
CA TYR A 133 -8.53 12.07 1.09
C TYR A 133 -9.62 12.18 2.18
N TRP A 134 -10.53 11.22 2.28
CA TRP A 134 -11.75 11.36 3.09
C TRP A 134 -11.58 10.90 4.54
N ASP A 135 -10.80 9.85 4.80
CA ASP A 135 -10.60 9.33 6.16
C ASP A 135 -9.39 9.99 6.84
N GLU A 136 -8.35 10.30 6.06
CA GLU A 136 -7.06 10.80 6.58
C GLU A 136 -6.81 12.30 6.30
N ASP A 137 -7.70 12.98 5.56
CA ASP A 137 -7.60 14.40 5.17
C ASP A 137 -6.23 14.80 4.60
N LEU A 138 -5.65 13.91 3.79
CA LEU A 138 -4.32 14.14 3.21
C LEU A 138 -4.39 14.97 1.93
N ASN A 139 -3.29 15.69 1.72
CA ASN A 139 -3.12 16.51 0.53
C ASN A 139 -2.66 15.68 -0.67
N CYS A 140 -2.78 16.22 -1.89
CA CYS A 140 -2.47 15.50 -3.12
C CYS A 140 -1.03 14.95 -3.18
N ALA A 141 -0.03 15.68 -2.67
CA ALA A 141 1.37 15.23 -2.70
C ALA A 141 1.62 14.05 -1.76
N ARG A 142 1.09 14.13 -0.52
CA ARG A 142 1.18 13.03 0.46
C ARG A 142 0.43 11.79 -0.02
N THR A 143 -0.77 11.99 -0.60
CA THR A 143 -1.54 10.89 -1.18
C THR A 143 -0.77 10.21 -2.31
N THR A 144 -0.18 10.97 -3.23
CA THR A 144 0.66 10.40 -4.30
C THR A 144 1.85 9.60 -3.74
N LEU A 145 2.59 10.17 -2.78
CA LEU A 145 3.72 9.49 -2.13
C LEU A 145 3.32 8.17 -1.48
N ILE A 146 2.23 8.17 -0.72
CA ILE A 146 1.74 6.96 -0.03
C ILE A 146 1.30 5.90 -1.03
N CYS A 147 0.51 6.28 -2.05
CA CYS A 147 0.08 5.31 -3.06
C CYS A 147 1.27 4.70 -3.80
N LEU A 148 2.24 5.50 -4.25
CA LEU A 148 3.42 4.98 -4.96
C LEU A 148 4.31 4.14 -4.04
N SER A 149 4.49 4.55 -2.79
CA SER A 149 5.16 3.77 -1.75
C SER A 149 4.55 2.38 -1.57
N GLU A 150 3.21 2.30 -1.49
CA GLU A 150 2.49 1.03 -1.37
C GLU A 150 2.61 0.19 -2.65
N LEU A 151 2.45 0.80 -3.82
CA LEU A 151 2.50 0.11 -5.12
C LEU A 151 3.88 -0.50 -5.41
N PHE A 152 4.94 0.24 -5.13
CA PHE A 152 6.33 -0.19 -5.37
C PHE A 152 6.99 -0.80 -4.13
N LYS A 153 6.24 -0.94 -3.03
CA LYS A 153 6.72 -1.53 -1.76
C LYS A 153 7.97 -0.85 -1.21
N VAL A 154 8.05 0.47 -1.36
CA VAL A 154 9.17 1.29 -0.85
C VAL A 154 8.72 1.98 0.43
N PRO A 155 9.29 1.65 1.61
CA PRO A 155 8.88 2.27 2.86
C PRO A 155 9.27 3.75 2.89
N LEU A 156 8.33 4.61 3.30
CA LEU A 156 8.58 6.03 3.52
C LEU A 156 8.64 6.34 5.02
N GLU A 157 9.68 7.06 5.42
CA GLU A 157 9.79 7.60 6.78
C GLU A 157 8.83 8.78 6.99
N GLU A 158 8.33 8.94 8.22
CA GLU A 158 7.34 9.97 8.56
C GLU A 158 7.83 11.39 8.25
N GLN A 159 9.15 11.62 8.34
CA GLN A 159 9.76 12.91 7.99
C GLN A 159 9.57 13.28 6.51
N VAL A 160 9.52 12.31 5.60
CA VAL A 160 9.27 12.54 4.16
C VAL A 160 7.82 12.95 3.93
N LEU A 161 6.89 12.28 4.61
CA LEU A 161 5.48 12.65 4.55
C LEU A 161 5.23 14.03 5.18
N SER A 162 5.98 14.35 6.24
CA SER A 162 5.93 15.65 6.92
C SER A 162 6.46 16.78 6.04
N SER A 163 7.54 16.55 5.30
CA SER A 163 8.07 17.55 4.36
C SER A 163 7.09 17.84 3.20
N ALA A 164 6.24 16.87 2.84
CA ALA A 164 5.23 17.02 1.80
C ALA A 164 3.93 17.74 2.25
N ILE A 165 3.80 18.16 3.53
CA ILE A 165 2.59 18.86 4.03
C ILE A 165 2.31 20.14 3.23
N GLY A 166 3.35 20.88 2.84
CA GLY A 166 3.23 22.14 2.10
C GLY A 166 3.07 22.00 0.58
N LEU A 167 3.14 20.79 0.02
CA LEU A 167 3.32 20.59 -1.42
C LEU A 167 2.01 20.57 -2.25
N HIS A 168 0.86 20.74 -1.62
CA HIS A 168 -0.39 20.85 -2.36
C HIS A 168 -0.55 22.20 -3.07
N GLY A 169 0.00 22.28 -4.29
CA GLY A 169 0.02 23.51 -5.08
C GLY A 169 0.94 24.58 -4.49
N ALA A 170 1.94 24.16 -3.71
CA ALA A 170 2.70 24.95 -2.75
C ALA A 170 1.79 25.72 -1.76
N GLY A 171 1.19 25.02 -0.82
CA GLY A 171 0.40 25.61 0.26
C GLY A 171 -0.87 26.31 -0.22
N LYS A 172 -1.53 25.75 -1.25
CA LYS A 172 -2.72 26.32 -1.91
C LYS A 172 -2.47 27.60 -2.72
N TYR A 173 -1.21 28.00 -2.93
CA TYR A 173 -0.88 29.19 -3.73
C TYR A 173 -1.18 29.01 -5.22
N GLY A 174 -1.14 27.76 -5.72
CA GLY A 174 -1.38 27.43 -7.12
C GLY A 174 -0.12 27.34 -7.97
N ALA A 175 1.06 27.16 -7.36
CA ALA A 175 2.34 26.95 -8.05
C ALA A 175 2.46 25.51 -8.60
N GLN A 176 3.60 24.84 -8.41
CA GLN A 176 3.78 23.47 -8.90
C GLN A 176 2.77 22.53 -8.26
N CYS A 177 2.22 21.62 -9.06
CA CYS A 177 1.19 20.70 -8.61
C CYS A 177 1.77 19.64 -7.68
N GLY A 178 1.10 19.40 -6.54
CA GLY A 178 1.52 18.38 -5.58
C GLY A 178 1.51 16.96 -6.16
N LEU A 179 0.72 16.70 -7.21
CA LEU A 179 0.75 15.43 -7.93
C LEU A 179 2.11 15.21 -8.61
N VAL A 180 2.68 16.27 -9.18
CA VAL A 180 4.01 16.23 -9.79
C VAL A 180 5.08 16.15 -8.69
N GLU A 181 4.99 17.00 -7.67
CA GLU A 181 5.98 17.03 -6.57
C GLU A 181 6.06 15.67 -5.85
N GLY A 182 4.92 15.05 -5.53
CA GLY A 182 4.87 13.74 -4.89
C GLY A 182 5.51 12.65 -5.76
N SER A 183 5.23 12.63 -7.07
CA SER A 183 5.82 11.65 -7.98
C SER A 183 7.33 11.85 -8.17
N LEU A 184 7.79 13.09 -8.33
CA LEU A 184 9.22 13.41 -8.46
C LEU A 184 10.00 13.02 -7.20
N MET A 185 9.45 13.32 -6.02
CA MET A 185 10.03 12.88 -4.75
C MET A 185 10.13 11.35 -4.71
N PHE A 186 9.07 10.64 -5.12
CA PHE A 186 9.08 9.19 -5.12
C PHE A 186 10.09 8.58 -6.10
N ILE A 187 10.16 9.11 -7.33
CA ILE A 187 11.15 8.69 -8.34
C ILE A 187 12.57 8.81 -7.77
N GLY A 188 12.89 9.93 -7.14
CA GLY A 188 14.20 10.13 -6.52
C GLY A 188 14.51 9.10 -5.43
N ILE A 189 13.53 8.78 -4.57
CA ILE A 189 13.67 7.77 -3.51
C ILE A 189 13.89 6.38 -4.12
N LEU A 190 13.03 5.99 -5.07
CA LEU A 190 13.07 4.68 -5.71
C LEU A 190 14.37 4.47 -6.48
N TYR A 191 14.74 5.42 -7.33
CA TYR A 191 15.91 5.27 -8.21
C TYR A 191 17.21 5.30 -7.43
N GLN A 192 17.27 6.07 -6.34
CA GLN A 192 18.41 5.95 -5.42
C GLN A 192 18.45 4.58 -4.73
N SER A 193 17.32 3.99 -4.35
CA SER A 193 17.32 2.61 -3.82
C SER A 193 17.82 1.57 -4.84
N MET A 194 17.83 1.91 -6.12
CA MET A 194 18.35 1.12 -7.24
C MET A 194 19.78 1.51 -7.66
N GLU A 195 20.48 2.31 -6.84
CA GLU A 195 21.86 2.77 -7.08
C GLU A 195 22.04 3.56 -8.40
N LYS A 196 20.99 4.23 -8.87
CA LYS A 196 21.08 5.16 -10.01
C LYS A 196 21.89 6.40 -9.63
N THR A 197 22.58 6.99 -10.60
CA THR A 197 23.35 8.22 -10.34
C THR A 197 22.41 9.42 -10.18
N GLU A 198 22.90 10.49 -9.53
CA GLU A 198 22.13 11.74 -9.45
C GLU A 198 21.72 12.27 -10.83
N ASN A 199 22.58 12.11 -11.85
CA ASN A 199 22.26 12.52 -13.22
C ASN A 199 21.11 11.69 -13.81
N ASP A 200 21.11 10.38 -13.62
CA ASP A 200 20.02 9.51 -14.07
C ASP A 200 18.69 9.89 -13.42
N ILE A 201 18.71 10.22 -12.12
CA ILE A 201 17.52 10.66 -11.37
C ILE A 201 16.99 11.99 -11.91
N VAL A 202 17.88 12.96 -12.18
CA VAL A 202 17.51 14.25 -12.77
C VAL A 202 16.91 14.07 -14.17
N GLU A 203 17.50 13.22 -15.00
CA GLU A 203 17.00 12.93 -16.35
C GLU A 203 15.63 12.26 -16.31
N ALA A 204 15.43 11.28 -15.42
CA ALA A 204 14.12 10.64 -15.21
C ALA A 204 13.07 11.64 -14.71
N CYS A 205 13.43 12.53 -13.78
CA CYS A 205 12.52 13.56 -13.30
C CYS A 205 12.15 14.57 -14.41
N TYR A 206 13.11 14.92 -15.27
CA TYR A 206 12.88 15.78 -16.42
C TYR A 206 11.89 15.14 -17.41
N ASP A 207 12.14 13.89 -17.77
CA ASP A 207 11.30 13.16 -18.70
C ASP A 207 9.89 12.90 -18.14
N PHE A 208 9.78 12.50 -16.87
CA PHE A 208 8.50 12.38 -16.18
C PHE A 208 7.71 13.69 -16.22
N ALA A 209 8.34 14.81 -15.88
CA ALA A 209 7.67 16.11 -15.89
C ALA A 209 7.19 16.48 -17.31
N LYS A 210 7.99 16.21 -18.33
CA LYS A 210 7.58 16.42 -19.73
C LYS A 210 6.35 15.60 -20.08
N GLN A 211 6.37 14.30 -19.81
CA GLN A 211 5.23 13.41 -20.12
C GLN A 211 3.98 13.76 -19.29
N PHE A 212 4.16 14.14 -18.02
CA PHE A 212 3.05 14.60 -17.18
C PHE A 212 2.40 15.86 -17.76
N GLU A 213 3.19 16.83 -18.25
CA GLU A 213 2.64 18.02 -18.89
C GLU A 213 1.92 17.69 -20.20
N GLU A 214 2.42 16.73 -20.98
CA GLU A 214 1.76 16.27 -22.20
C GLU A 214 0.40 15.60 -21.90
N GLU A 215 0.32 14.77 -20.86
CA GLU A 215 -0.90 14.05 -20.47
C GLU A 215 -1.94 14.96 -19.77
N PHE A 216 -1.50 15.76 -18.79
CA PHE A 216 -2.40 16.54 -17.93
C PHE A 216 -2.52 18.01 -18.34
N GLY A 217 -1.69 18.47 -19.30
CA GLY A 217 -1.72 19.81 -19.88
C GLY A 217 -1.00 20.90 -19.08
N SER A 218 -0.54 20.62 -17.85
CA SER A 218 0.34 21.55 -17.11
C SER A 218 0.99 20.91 -15.89
N LEU A 219 2.17 21.42 -15.52
CA LEU A 219 2.79 21.16 -14.21
C LEU A 219 2.25 22.04 -13.07
N ARG A 220 1.44 23.06 -13.38
CA ARG A 220 0.96 24.05 -12.40
C ARG A 220 -0.40 23.71 -11.84
N CYS A 221 -0.52 23.72 -10.52
CA CYS A 221 -1.76 23.49 -9.79
C CYS A 221 -2.87 24.45 -10.22
N CYS A 222 -2.58 25.74 -10.42
CA CYS A 222 -3.60 26.71 -10.87
C CYS A 222 -4.12 26.45 -12.28
N ARG A 223 -3.44 25.64 -13.10
CA ARG A 223 -3.92 25.22 -14.42
C ARG A 223 -4.76 23.95 -14.33
N LEU A 224 -4.35 23.01 -13.49
CA LEU A 224 -5.06 21.75 -13.27
C LEU A 224 -6.29 21.88 -12.36
N ARG A 225 -6.27 22.85 -11.45
CA ARG A 225 -7.37 23.25 -10.56
C ARG A 225 -7.61 24.77 -10.69
N PRO A 226 -8.31 25.20 -11.76
CA PRO A 226 -8.46 26.62 -12.07
C PRO A 226 -9.33 27.40 -11.07
N THR A 227 -10.19 26.73 -10.29
CA THR A 227 -11.03 27.39 -9.28
C THR A 227 -10.27 27.75 -8.00
N GLY A 228 -8.99 27.38 -7.88
CA GLY A 228 -8.18 27.65 -6.69
C GLY A 228 -8.69 26.87 -5.47
N PHE A 229 -8.53 27.43 -4.28
CA PHE A 229 -8.84 26.77 -3.00
C PHE A 229 -9.82 27.62 -2.17
N SER A 230 -11.08 27.71 -2.62
CA SER A 230 -12.11 28.45 -1.91
C SER A 230 -12.70 27.64 -0.75
N LYS A 231 -13.22 28.34 0.27
CA LYS A 231 -14.01 27.70 1.35
C LYS A 231 -15.36 27.14 0.86
N ASN A 232 -15.84 27.62 -0.28
CA ASN A 232 -17.09 27.17 -0.89
C ASN A 232 -16.88 26.02 -1.89
N ASP A 233 -15.62 25.66 -2.17
CA ASP A 233 -15.35 24.52 -3.04
C ASP A 233 -15.79 23.23 -2.34
N PRO A 234 -16.29 22.24 -3.09
CA PRO A 234 -16.40 20.88 -2.58
C PRO A 234 -15.07 20.40 -1.97
N PRO A 235 -15.11 19.62 -0.89
CA PRO A 235 -13.90 19.02 -0.34
C PRO A 235 -13.24 18.10 -1.36
N HIS A 236 -11.92 17.92 -1.24
CA HIS A 236 -11.16 16.92 -1.99
C HIS A 236 -11.32 16.96 -3.52
N MET A 237 -11.55 18.13 -4.13
CA MET A 237 -11.70 18.30 -5.58
C MET A 237 -10.58 17.70 -6.45
N CYS A 238 -9.39 17.47 -5.88
CA CYS A 238 -8.27 16.83 -6.57
C CYS A 238 -8.33 15.29 -6.58
N GLU A 239 -9.30 14.65 -5.91
CA GLU A 239 -9.37 13.20 -5.72
C GLU A 239 -9.29 12.43 -7.05
N GLN A 240 -10.21 12.71 -7.97
CA GLN A 240 -10.24 12.01 -9.27
C GLN A 240 -8.97 12.24 -10.09
N LEU A 241 -8.44 13.47 -10.07
CA LEU A 241 -7.19 13.78 -10.76
C LEU A 241 -6.00 13.06 -10.11
N THR A 242 -6.03 12.87 -8.79
CA THR A 242 -5.00 12.13 -8.05
C THR A 242 -4.98 10.66 -8.46
N GLY A 243 -6.14 10.01 -8.54
CA GLY A 243 -6.23 8.62 -9.00
C GLY A 243 -5.60 8.43 -10.38
N LYS A 244 -5.95 9.30 -11.34
CA LYS A 244 -5.34 9.30 -12.68
C LYS A 244 -3.83 9.55 -12.66
N ALA A 245 -3.38 10.55 -11.90
CA ALA A 245 -1.96 10.90 -11.82
C ALA A 245 -1.11 9.82 -11.13
N VAL A 246 -1.65 9.12 -10.13
CA VAL A 246 -0.99 7.99 -9.48
C VAL A 246 -0.87 6.82 -10.45
N LEU A 247 -1.94 6.47 -11.18
CA LEU A 247 -1.88 5.41 -12.19
C LEU A 247 -0.85 5.74 -13.29
N PHE A 248 -0.89 6.96 -13.81
CA PHE A 248 0.10 7.44 -14.79
C PHE A 248 1.53 7.34 -14.24
N SER A 249 1.75 7.76 -12.98
CA SER A 249 3.07 7.69 -12.36
C SER A 249 3.55 6.25 -12.16
N TYR A 250 2.63 5.35 -11.80
CA TYR A 250 2.91 3.92 -11.70
C TYR A 250 3.31 3.34 -13.06
N GLU A 251 2.56 3.63 -14.11
CA GLU A 251 2.84 3.15 -15.47
C GLU A 251 4.18 3.70 -15.99
N TYR A 252 4.46 4.99 -15.78
CA TYR A 252 5.73 5.61 -16.14
C TYR A 252 6.93 4.91 -15.48
N ILE A 253 6.86 4.72 -14.16
CA ILE A 253 7.93 4.09 -13.39
C ILE A 253 8.10 2.66 -13.86
N ASN A 254 7.01 1.89 -13.95
CA ASN A 254 7.06 0.47 -14.33
C ASN A 254 7.58 0.26 -15.77
N GLY A 255 7.32 1.20 -16.68
CA GLY A 255 7.89 1.18 -18.04
C GLY A 255 9.39 1.51 -18.10
N SER A 256 9.95 2.02 -17.00
CA SER A 256 11.35 2.47 -16.88
C SER A 256 12.21 1.54 -16.00
N LEU A 257 11.61 0.52 -15.36
CA LEU A 257 12.29 -0.53 -14.61
C LEU A 257 12.77 -1.66 -15.53
#